data_AF-A0A520VB62-F1
#
_entry.id   AF-A0A520VB62-F1
#
_cell.length_a   1.000
_cell.length_b   1.000
_cell.length_c   1.000
_cell.angle_alpha   90.00
_cell.angle_beta   90.00
_cell.angle_gamma   90.00
#
_symmetry.space_group_name_H-M   'P 1'
#
loop_
_entity.id
_entity.type
_entity.pdbx_description
1 polymer ?
#
loop_
_entity_poly.entity_id
_entity_poly.type
_entity_poly.pdbx_seq_one_letter_code
_entity_poly.pdbx_strand_id
1 'polypeptide(L)'
;MESEIEGLKKSIWKEISNVLNPRFDIGEFSNEFLHNEDIPRIIYNNKSVIPDSIFKKIIQTPNKDSEIYSIALESLALAAFLRINSNEKYSIIFAKCYCALYFTRSESSSSQFEQIFFSTKFIELFGTSYKWNTDDIRLKEFVQSMFYKISKWSEDVDSHKNDIESFKKTL
;
A
#
# COMPACT_ATOMS: atom_id res chain seq x y z
N MET A 1 12.57 4.42 -22.40
CA MET A 1 11.49 3.53 -21.94
C MET A 1 11.88 2.74 -20.70
N GLU A 2 12.90 1.87 -20.72
CA GLU A 2 13.32 1.12 -19.51
C GLU A 2 13.78 2.04 -18.37
N SER A 3 14.60 3.05 -18.69
CA SER A 3 15.03 4.07 -17.72
C SER A 3 13.87 4.90 -17.14
N GLU A 4 12.82 5.13 -17.93
CA GLU A 4 11.63 5.88 -17.50
C GLU A 4 10.74 5.03 -16.58
N ILE A 5 10.60 3.74 -16.88
CA ILE A 5 9.91 2.77 -16.01
C ILE A 5 10.61 2.70 -14.66
N GLU A 6 11.93 2.54 -14.65
CA GLU A 6 12.71 2.51 -13.42
C GLU A 6 12.59 3.82 -12.64
N GLY A 7 12.64 4.97 -13.34
CA GLY A 7 12.40 6.28 -12.75
C GLY A 7 11.04 6.40 -12.07
N LEU A 8 9.97 5.91 -12.71
CA LEU A 8 8.62 5.90 -12.14
C LEU A 8 8.52 4.98 -10.91
N LYS A 9 9.08 3.75 -10.98
CA LYS A 9 9.13 2.82 -9.85
C LYS A 9 9.85 3.44 -8.65
N LYS A 10 11.02 4.05 -8.89
CA LYS A 10 11.80 4.77 -7.87
C LYS A 10 11.04 5.93 -7.26
N SER A 11 10.30 6.70 -8.07
CA SER A 11 9.49 7.82 -7.58
C SER A 11 8.39 7.35 -6.63
N ILE A 12 7.61 6.33 -7.02
CA ILE A 12 6.54 5.79 -6.18
C ILE A 12 7.12 5.16 -4.91
N TRP A 13 8.22 4.39 -5.02
CA TRP A 13 8.92 3.83 -3.87
C TRP A 13 9.38 4.91 -2.89
N LYS A 14 9.92 6.02 -3.41
CA LYS A 14 10.35 7.16 -2.59
C LYS A 14 9.17 7.80 -1.86
N GLU A 15 8.02 7.96 -2.53
CA GLU A 15 6.80 8.45 -1.87
C GLU A 15 6.42 7.55 -0.69
N ILE A 16 6.37 6.22 -0.88
CA ILE A 16 6.06 5.24 0.18
C ILE A 16 7.12 5.28 1.30
N SER A 17 8.40 5.31 0.94
CA SER A 17 9.51 5.39 1.90
C SER A 17 9.40 6.65 2.77
N ASN A 18 9.01 7.79 2.19
CA ASN A 18 8.92 9.06 2.91
C ASN A 18 7.83 9.07 3.98
N VAL A 19 6.72 8.32 3.79
CA VAL A 19 5.67 8.19 4.82
C VAL A 19 6.01 7.13 5.87
N LEU A 20 6.75 6.08 5.53
CA LEU A 20 7.15 5.03 6.47
C LEU A 20 8.36 5.40 7.35
N ASN A 21 9.30 6.18 6.81
CA ASN A 21 10.50 6.64 7.51
C ASN A 21 10.12 7.70 8.58
N PRO A 22 10.78 7.73 9.77
CA PRO A 22 11.95 6.94 10.16
C PRO A 22 11.66 5.62 10.88
N ARG A 23 10.40 5.30 11.17
CA ARG A 23 10.08 4.12 11.99
C ARG A 23 10.28 2.81 11.24
N PHE A 24 10.05 2.84 9.93
CA PHE A 24 10.12 1.66 9.08
C PHE A 24 10.97 1.97 7.86
N ASP A 25 12.23 1.55 7.89
CA ASP A 25 13.14 1.70 6.76
C ASP A 25 12.95 0.57 5.75
N ILE A 26 12.38 0.90 4.59
CA ILE A 26 12.23 -0.03 3.47
C ILE A 26 13.47 -0.04 2.56
N GLY A 27 14.49 0.77 2.84
CA GLY A 27 15.71 0.87 2.04
C GLY A 27 15.49 1.46 0.64
N GLU A 28 16.56 1.40 -0.17
CA GLU A 28 16.50 1.86 -1.56
C GLU A 28 15.69 0.92 -2.45
N PHE A 29 15.09 1.48 -3.49
CA PHE A 29 14.36 0.68 -4.49
C PHE A 29 15.30 -0.30 -5.20
N SER A 30 14.87 -1.56 -5.30
CA SER A 30 15.52 -2.60 -6.10
C SER A 30 14.46 -3.41 -6.85
N ASN A 31 14.75 -3.77 -8.11
CA ASN A 31 13.88 -4.64 -8.89
C ASN A 31 13.80 -6.07 -8.31
N GLU A 32 14.64 -6.43 -7.34
CA GLU A 32 14.59 -7.74 -6.70
C GLU A 32 13.28 -7.99 -5.96
N PHE A 33 12.55 -6.93 -5.53
CA PHE A 33 11.27 -7.04 -4.82
C PHE A 33 10.07 -7.27 -5.75
N LEU A 34 10.28 -7.17 -7.07
CA LEU A 34 9.23 -7.28 -8.07
C LEU A 34 9.44 -8.51 -8.94
N HIS A 35 8.32 -9.11 -9.34
CA HIS A 35 8.25 -10.07 -10.43
C HIS A 35 7.55 -9.38 -11.60
N ASN A 36 8.32 -9.03 -12.64
CA ASN A 36 7.83 -8.17 -13.74
C ASN A 36 7.13 -8.94 -14.88
N GLU A 37 6.94 -10.25 -14.73
CA GLU A 37 6.19 -11.07 -15.69
C GLU A 37 4.70 -11.07 -15.35
N ASP A 38 3.87 -11.20 -16.39
CA ASP A 38 2.42 -11.23 -16.26
C ASP A 38 1.95 -12.66 -15.94
N ILE A 39 1.69 -12.88 -14.65
CA ILE A 39 1.16 -14.14 -14.12
C ILE A 39 -0.08 -13.85 -13.27
N PRO A 40 -1.04 -14.79 -13.16
CA PRO A 40 -2.31 -14.58 -12.45
C PRO A 40 -2.14 -14.71 -10.92
N ARG A 41 -1.20 -13.95 -10.34
CA ARG A 41 -0.91 -13.88 -8.90
C ARG A 41 -0.50 -12.46 -8.54
N ILE A 42 -0.74 -12.06 -7.29
CA ILE A 42 -0.26 -10.78 -6.74
C ILE A 42 1.10 -10.91 -6.06
N ILE A 43 1.44 -12.11 -5.58
CA ILE A 43 2.75 -12.46 -5.01
C ILE A 43 3.27 -13.74 -5.67
N TYR A 44 4.55 -13.75 -6.01
CA TYR A 44 5.28 -14.93 -6.46
C TYR A 44 6.72 -14.90 -5.93
N ASN A 45 7.15 -15.99 -5.28
CA ASN A 45 8.47 -16.09 -4.64
C ASN A 45 8.78 -14.92 -3.69
N ASN A 46 7.84 -14.54 -2.82
CA ASN A 46 7.93 -13.38 -1.91
C ASN A 46 8.16 -12.03 -2.62
N LYS A 47 7.77 -11.90 -3.89
CA LYS A 47 7.85 -10.66 -4.67
C LYS A 47 6.48 -10.21 -5.10
N SER A 48 6.25 -8.90 -5.12
CA SER A 48 5.03 -8.37 -5.72
C SER A 48 5.07 -8.59 -7.23
N VAL A 49 4.02 -9.17 -7.78
CA VAL A 49 3.87 -9.36 -9.22
C VAL A 49 3.31 -8.08 -9.83
N ILE A 50 4.04 -7.46 -10.74
CA ILE A 50 3.55 -6.31 -11.50
C ILE A 50 4.28 -6.20 -12.85
N PRO A 51 3.59 -6.39 -13.98
CA PRO A 51 4.22 -6.30 -15.29
C PRO A 51 4.71 -4.88 -15.62
N ASP A 52 5.86 -4.79 -16.30
CA ASP A 52 6.38 -3.51 -16.81
C ASP A 52 5.42 -2.80 -17.77
N SER A 53 4.51 -3.55 -18.40
CA SER A 53 3.45 -3.00 -19.25
C SER A 53 2.51 -2.05 -18.51
N ILE A 54 2.32 -2.22 -17.20
CA ILE A 54 1.54 -1.32 -16.34
C ILE A 54 2.24 0.04 -16.26
N PHE A 55 3.54 0.06 -15.96
CA PHE A 55 4.33 1.29 -15.88
C PHE A 55 4.44 1.98 -17.24
N LYS A 56 4.60 1.23 -18.33
CA LYS A 56 4.58 1.77 -19.71
C LYS A 56 3.26 2.51 -19.99
N LYS A 57 2.12 1.95 -19.61
CA LYS A 57 0.80 2.60 -19.76
C LYS A 57 0.71 3.89 -18.95
N ILE A 58 1.21 3.91 -17.71
CA ILE A 58 1.22 5.13 -16.88
C ILE A 58 2.07 6.24 -17.53
N ILE A 59 3.24 5.89 -18.08
CA ILE A 59 4.12 6.86 -18.74
C ILE A 59 3.46 7.42 -20.01
N GLN A 60 2.81 6.56 -20.80
CA GLN A 60 2.12 6.95 -22.04
C GLN A 60 0.84 7.76 -21.77
N THR A 61 0.20 7.57 -20.64
CA THR A 61 -1.02 8.30 -20.24
C THR A 61 -0.93 8.68 -18.77
N PRO A 62 -0.16 9.75 -18.44
CA PRO A 62 0.07 10.14 -17.05
C PRO A 62 -1.22 10.59 -16.37
N ASN A 63 -1.74 9.75 -15.48
CA ASN A 63 -2.87 10.07 -14.63
C ASN A 63 -2.70 9.36 -13.27
N LYS A 64 -2.30 10.13 -12.25
CA LYS A 64 -2.08 9.62 -10.88
C LYS A 64 -3.38 9.16 -10.21
N ASP A 65 -4.55 9.55 -10.70
CA ASP A 65 -5.86 9.14 -10.15
C ASP A 65 -6.43 7.88 -10.84
N SER A 66 -5.73 7.37 -11.86
CA SER A 66 -6.17 6.21 -12.63
C SER A 66 -6.13 4.91 -11.83
N GLU A 67 -6.97 3.95 -12.22
CA GLU A 67 -6.93 2.58 -11.72
C GLU A 67 -5.56 1.92 -11.99
N ILE A 68 -4.93 2.23 -13.13
CA ILE A 68 -3.60 1.73 -13.48
C ILE A 68 -2.54 2.23 -12.49
N TYR A 69 -2.60 3.50 -12.06
CA TYR A 69 -1.70 4.02 -11.02
C TYR A 69 -1.98 3.36 -9.66
N SER A 70 -3.24 3.03 -9.36
CA SER A 70 -3.64 2.24 -8.17
C SER A 70 -2.90 0.91 -8.10
N ILE A 71 -2.90 0.17 -9.20
CA ILE A 71 -2.25 -1.14 -9.29
C ILE A 71 -0.73 -0.99 -9.05
N ALA A 72 -0.12 0.04 -9.63
CA ALA A 72 1.31 0.32 -9.43
C ALA A 72 1.64 0.69 -7.98
N LEU A 73 0.83 1.56 -7.37
CA LEU A 73 1.00 1.97 -5.98
C LEU A 73 0.80 0.81 -5.01
N GLU A 74 -0.27 0.03 -5.19
CA GLU A 74 -0.57 -1.15 -4.37
C GLU A 74 0.58 -2.17 -4.47
N SER A 75 1.05 -2.47 -5.67
CA SER A 75 2.15 -3.44 -5.87
C SER A 75 3.46 -2.98 -5.21
N LEU A 76 3.77 -1.68 -5.26
CA LEU A 76 4.97 -1.16 -4.60
C LEU A 76 4.81 -1.08 -3.07
N ALA A 77 3.61 -0.76 -2.57
CA ALA A 77 3.32 -0.82 -1.13
C ALA A 77 3.36 -2.26 -0.60
N LEU A 78 2.92 -3.23 -1.41
CA LEU A 78 3.00 -4.66 -1.14
C LEU A 78 4.46 -5.12 -1.03
N ALA A 79 5.28 -4.77 -2.02
CA ALA A 79 6.71 -5.04 -2.01
C ALA A 79 7.42 -4.40 -0.79
N ALA A 80 7.07 -3.15 -0.45
CA ALA A 80 7.61 -2.46 0.72
C ALA A 80 7.29 -3.18 2.03
N PHE A 81 6.04 -3.63 2.21
CA PHE A 81 5.67 -4.38 3.42
C PHE A 81 6.28 -5.77 3.45
N LEU A 82 6.27 -6.53 2.34
CA LEU A 82 6.91 -7.85 2.25
C LEU A 82 8.39 -7.84 2.66
N ARG A 83 9.10 -6.75 2.31
CA ARG A 83 10.51 -6.56 2.67
C ARG A 83 10.72 -6.46 4.18
N ILE A 84 9.85 -5.75 4.89
CA ILE A 84 9.97 -5.59 6.35
C ILE A 84 9.33 -6.77 7.09
N ASN A 85 8.18 -7.23 6.59
CA ASN A 85 7.34 -8.25 7.20
C ASN A 85 6.90 -9.22 6.10
N SER A 86 7.54 -10.39 6.07
CA SER A 86 7.39 -11.41 5.03
C SER A 86 6.06 -12.17 5.06
N ASN A 87 5.06 -11.70 5.81
CA ASN A 87 3.74 -12.32 5.86
C ASN A 87 2.83 -11.83 4.71
N GLU A 88 2.75 -12.63 3.64
CA GLU A 88 2.01 -12.30 2.42
C GLU A 88 0.60 -11.76 2.66
N LYS A 89 -0.19 -12.43 3.53
CA LYS A 89 -1.59 -12.03 3.81
C LYS A 89 -1.66 -10.60 4.36
N TYR A 90 -0.80 -10.27 5.32
CA TYR A 90 -0.83 -8.96 5.97
C TYR A 90 -0.13 -7.89 5.13
N SER A 91 0.84 -8.26 4.29
CA SER A 91 1.38 -7.37 3.26
C SER A 91 0.30 -6.94 2.26
N ILE A 92 -0.57 -7.87 1.83
CA ILE A 92 -1.72 -7.56 0.96
C ILE A 92 -2.70 -6.62 1.66
N ILE A 93 -3.01 -6.88 2.93
CA ILE A 93 -3.90 -6.01 3.72
C ILE A 93 -3.30 -4.59 3.80
N PHE A 94 -2.01 -4.46 4.13
CA PHE A 94 -1.34 -3.16 4.18
C PHE A 94 -1.40 -2.43 2.85
N ALA A 95 -1.02 -3.09 1.75
CA ALA A 95 -0.99 -2.48 0.42
C ALA A 95 -2.36 -1.92 0.02
N LYS A 96 -3.42 -2.71 0.24
CA LYS A 96 -4.80 -2.31 -0.05
C LYS A 96 -5.29 -1.18 0.84
N CYS A 97 -4.98 -1.22 2.14
CA CYS A 97 -5.33 -0.12 3.04
C CYS A 97 -4.59 1.16 2.64
N TYR A 98 -3.30 1.08 2.34
CA TYR A 98 -2.49 2.21 1.88
C TYR A 98 -3.07 2.84 0.61
N CYS A 99 -3.40 2.02 -0.39
CA CYS A 99 -4.05 2.48 -1.61
C CYS A 99 -5.41 3.12 -1.32
N ALA A 100 -6.22 2.51 -0.45
CA ALA A 100 -7.53 3.04 -0.10
C ALA A 100 -7.46 4.43 0.54
N LEU A 101 -6.45 4.67 1.38
CA LEU A 101 -6.18 5.99 1.95
C LEU A 101 -5.70 6.98 0.89
N TYR A 102 -4.74 6.59 0.04
CA TYR A 102 -4.16 7.45 -0.99
C TYR A 102 -5.21 7.99 -1.96
N PHE A 103 -6.12 7.10 -2.40
CA PHE A 103 -7.17 7.44 -3.36
C PHE A 103 -8.51 7.79 -2.71
N THR A 104 -8.62 7.74 -1.39
CA THR A 104 -9.89 7.91 -0.65
C THR A 104 -11.03 7.02 -1.15
N ARG A 105 -10.70 5.80 -1.59
CA ARG A 105 -11.66 4.83 -2.16
C ARG A 105 -11.38 3.43 -1.64
N SER A 106 -12.42 2.69 -1.24
CA SER A 106 -12.28 1.28 -0.86
C SER A 106 -12.68 0.37 -2.00
N GLU A 107 -11.95 -0.72 -2.17
CA GLU A 107 -12.22 -1.74 -3.18
C GLU A 107 -12.97 -2.93 -2.57
N SER A 108 -13.90 -3.50 -3.36
CA SER A 108 -14.60 -4.73 -2.98
C SER A 108 -13.63 -5.90 -3.07
N SER A 109 -13.06 -6.28 -1.92
CA SER A 109 -12.09 -7.38 -1.83
C SER A 109 -12.09 -8.03 -0.45
N SER A 110 -11.30 -9.09 -0.28
CA SER A 110 -11.18 -9.81 1.00
C SER A 110 -10.69 -8.95 2.17
N SER A 111 -10.08 -7.79 1.91
CA SER A 111 -9.63 -6.84 2.93
C SER A 111 -10.50 -5.58 3.04
N GLN A 112 -11.73 -5.61 2.51
CA GLN A 112 -12.60 -4.44 2.48
C GLN A 112 -12.88 -3.88 3.87
N PHE A 113 -13.06 -4.74 4.89
CA PHE A 113 -13.32 -4.27 6.25
C PHE A 113 -12.10 -3.58 6.87
N GLU A 114 -10.89 -4.06 6.59
CA GLU A 114 -9.65 -3.41 7.01
C GLU A 114 -9.47 -2.06 6.31
N GLN A 115 -9.77 -1.99 5.01
CA GLN A 115 -9.75 -0.73 4.26
C GLN A 115 -10.70 0.29 4.89
N ILE A 116 -11.94 -0.10 5.18
CA ILE A 116 -12.93 0.79 5.81
C ILE A 116 -12.48 1.16 7.24
N PHE A 117 -11.97 0.21 8.02
CA PHE A 117 -11.47 0.45 9.38
C PHE A 117 -10.42 1.56 9.44
N PHE A 118 -9.46 1.57 8.50
CA PHE A 118 -8.46 2.63 8.44
C PHE A 118 -9.00 3.90 7.76
N SER A 119 -9.82 3.76 6.71
CA SER A 119 -10.38 4.91 5.99
C SER A 119 -11.29 5.76 6.88
N THR A 120 -12.13 5.16 7.73
CA THR A 120 -12.96 5.91 8.67
C THR A 120 -12.11 6.76 9.61
N LYS A 121 -11.08 6.16 10.22
CA LYS A 121 -10.15 6.87 11.12
C LYS A 121 -9.36 7.96 10.40
N PHE A 122 -9.01 7.72 9.14
CA PHE A 122 -8.31 8.69 8.31
C PHE A 122 -9.21 9.90 8.02
N ILE A 123 -10.46 9.66 7.60
CA ILE A 123 -11.42 10.73 7.30
C ILE A 123 -11.73 11.56 8.55
N GLU A 124 -11.84 10.94 9.73
CA GLU A 124 -12.01 11.66 11.00
C GLU A 124 -10.86 12.63 11.30
N LEU A 125 -9.62 12.26 10.96
CA LEU A 125 -8.42 13.05 11.25
C LEU A 125 -8.10 14.11 10.19
N PHE A 126 -8.31 13.79 8.92
CA PHE A 126 -7.85 14.60 7.79
C PHE A 126 -9.00 15.26 7.01
N GLY A 127 -10.23 14.77 7.16
CA GLY A 127 -11.37 15.13 6.33
C GLY A 127 -11.33 14.49 4.94
N THR A 128 -12.44 14.59 4.21
CA THR A 128 -12.58 13.98 2.87
C THR A 128 -11.87 14.76 1.76
N SER A 129 -11.50 16.02 2.00
CA SER A 129 -10.83 16.89 1.03
C SER A 129 -9.31 16.92 1.17
N TYR A 130 -8.74 16.07 2.03
CA TYR A 130 -7.31 15.99 2.24
C TYR A 130 -6.58 15.59 0.96
N LYS A 131 -5.49 16.30 0.66
CA LYS A 131 -4.58 15.95 -0.44
C LYS A 131 -3.36 15.25 0.13
N TRP A 132 -3.04 14.09 -0.43
CA TRP A 132 -1.89 13.29 -0.01
C TRP A 132 -0.60 14.11 -0.05
N ASN A 133 0.02 14.33 1.12
CA ASN A 133 1.22 15.14 1.26
C ASN A 133 2.27 14.41 2.10
N THR A 134 3.33 13.90 1.46
CA THR A 134 4.40 13.15 2.13
C THR A 134 5.24 13.99 3.10
N ASP A 135 5.06 15.32 3.16
CA ASP A 135 5.71 16.18 4.14
C ASP A 135 4.86 16.42 5.40
N ASP A 136 3.57 16.06 5.37
CA ASP A 136 2.68 16.17 6.54
C ASP A 136 3.04 15.09 7.58
N ILE A 137 3.53 15.54 8.73
CA ILE A 137 3.92 14.67 9.85
C ILE A 137 2.75 13.80 10.31
N ARG A 138 1.52 14.33 10.34
CA ARG A 138 0.35 13.56 10.77
C ARG A 138 0.07 12.41 9.83
N LEU A 139 0.25 12.61 8.52
CA LEU A 139 0.11 11.54 7.53
C LEU A 139 1.13 10.43 7.78
N LYS A 140 2.40 10.79 8.02
CA LYS A 140 3.46 9.83 8.35
C LYS A 140 3.11 9.03 9.59
N GLU A 141 2.71 9.71 10.67
CA GLU A 141 2.31 9.07 11.92
C GLU A 141 1.12 8.11 11.73
N PHE A 142 0.14 8.50 10.91
CA PHE A 142 -1.01 7.65 10.60
C PHE A 142 -0.60 6.40 9.85
N VAL A 143 0.15 6.54 8.75
CA VAL A 143 0.61 5.41 7.93
C VAL A 143 1.51 4.48 8.74
N GLN A 144 2.38 5.02 9.59
CA GLN A 144 3.22 4.23 10.51
C GLN A 144 2.40 3.50 11.57
N SER A 145 1.35 4.13 12.10
CA SER A 145 0.41 3.48 13.03
C SER A 145 -0.35 2.34 12.36
N MET A 146 -0.82 2.55 11.12
CA MET A 146 -1.43 1.51 10.29
C MET A 146 -0.46 0.34 10.06
N PHE A 147 0.79 0.62 9.67
CA PHE A 147 1.84 -0.39 9.51
C PHE A 147 2.02 -1.22 10.79
N TYR A 148 2.16 -0.56 11.93
CA TYR A 148 2.36 -1.21 13.23
C TYR A 148 1.16 -2.07 13.62
N LYS A 149 -0.07 -1.57 13.42
CA LYS A 149 -1.30 -2.30 13.72
C LYS A 149 -1.42 -3.57 12.88
N ILE A 150 -1.14 -3.48 11.58
CA ILE A 150 -1.18 -4.63 10.66
C ILE A 150 -0.05 -5.62 10.98
N SER A 151 1.13 -5.14 11.37
CA SER A 151 2.22 -6.02 11.83
C SER A 151 1.83 -6.79 13.10
N LYS A 152 1.19 -6.13 14.08
CA LYS A 152 0.64 -6.82 15.26
C LYS A 152 -0.43 -7.84 14.89
N TRP A 153 -1.30 -7.52 13.94
CA TRP A 153 -2.27 -8.48 13.42
C TRP A 153 -1.60 -9.71 12.77
N SER A 154 -0.41 -9.55 12.20
CA SER A 154 0.36 -10.69 11.66
C SER A 154 0.96 -11.60 12.72
N GLU A 155 1.22 -11.07 13.92
CA GLU A 155 1.72 -11.82 15.08
C GLU A 155 0.59 -12.44 15.90
N ASP A 156 -0.56 -11.75 15.98
CA ASP A 156 -1.76 -12.17 16.71
C ASP A 156 -3.00 -12.07 15.81
N VAL A 157 -3.32 -13.19 15.17
CA VAL A 157 -4.45 -13.33 14.26
C VAL A 157 -5.79 -13.21 14.98
N ASP A 158 -5.87 -13.55 16.27
CA ASP A 158 -7.11 -13.43 17.03
C ASP A 158 -7.37 -11.97 17.42
N SER A 159 -6.33 -11.18 17.70
CA SER A 159 -6.45 -9.72 17.80
C SER A 159 -6.99 -9.11 16.51
N HIS A 160 -6.53 -9.57 15.34
CA HIS A 160 -7.05 -9.11 14.04
C HIS A 160 -8.56 -9.37 13.92
N LYS A 161 -8.99 -10.61 14.16
CA LYS A 161 -10.41 -10.96 14.10
C LYS A 161 -11.24 -10.12 15.07
N ASN A 162 -10.79 -10.00 16.32
CA ASN A 162 -11.51 -9.26 17.35
C ASN A 162 -11.69 -7.78 17.01
N ASP A 163 -10.64 -7.11 16.50
CA ASP A 163 -10.71 -5.71 16.10
C ASP A 163 -11.72 -5.50 14.97
N ILE A 164 -11.67 -6.36 13.93
CA ILE A 164 -12.54 -6.23 12.76
C ILE A 164 -13.98 -6.61 13.10
N GLU A 165 -14.22 -7.66 13.89
CA GLU A 165 -15.57 -8.01 14.36
C GLU A 165 -16.15 -6.96 15.30
N SER A 166 -15.32 -6.32 16.14
CA SER A 166 -15.77 -5.19 16.96
C SER A 166 -16.14 -3.99 16.08
N PHE A 167 -15.34 -3.69 15.06
CA PHE A 167 -15.60 -2.59 14.13
C PHE A 167 -16.87 -2.80 13.30
N LYS A 168 -17.13 -4.03 12.83
CA LYS A 168 -18.36 -4.36 12.09
C LYS A 168 -19.63 -4.04 12.88
N LYS A 169 -19.58 -4.08 14.21
CA LYS A 169 -20.72 -3.73 15.07
C LYS A 169 -20.96 -2.22 15.18
N THR A 170 -20.02 -1.39 14.71
CA THR A 170 -20.14 0.08 14.73
C THR A 170 -20.55 0.66 13.37
N LEU A 171 -20.66 -0.19 12.33
CA LEU A 171 -21.15 0.17 11.00
C LEU A 171 -22.68 0.13 10.98
#